data_AF-A0A368ENL7-F1
#
_entry.id   AF-A0A368ENL7-F1
#
_cell.length_a   1.000
_cell.length_b   1.000
_cell.length_c   1.000
_cell.angle_alpha   90.00
_cell.angle_beta   90.00
_cell.angle_gamma   90.00
#
_symmetry.space_group_name_H-M   'P 1'
#
loop_
_entity.id
_entity.type
_entity.pdbx_description
1 polymer ?
#
loop_
_entity_poly.entity_id
_entity_poly.type
_entity_poly.pdbx_seq_one_letter_code
_entity_poly.pdbx_strand_id
1 'polypeptide(L)' 'SRLRSANTLLSGQTSDVLPTDRRKLDGLARLLEYPPHSASRVEEDYLGVTRRARRVFEKHFYG' A
#
# COMPACT_ATOMS: atom_id res chain seq x y z
N SER A 1 -5.09 7.16 0.85
CA SER A 1 -4.64 8.44 0.27
C SER A 1 -3.11 8.50 0.18
N ARG A 2 -2.34 8.54 1.30
CA ARG A 2 -0.87 8.63 1.30
C ARG A 2 -0.11 7.61 0.44
N LEU A 3 -0.42 6.31 0.53
CA LEU A 3 0.26 5.26 -0.25
C LEU A 3 0.07 5.45 -1.77
N ARG A 4 -1.14 5.84 -2.21
CA ARG A 4 -1.42 6.16 -3.61
C ARG A 4 -0.65 7.39 -4.07
N SER A 5 -0.62 8.44 -3.25
CA SER A 5 0.19 9.63 -3.52
C SER A 5 1.68 9.29 -3.64
N ALA A 6 2.22 8.48 -2.73
CA ALA A 6 3.60 8.01 -2.80
C ALA A 6 3.87 7.19 -4.07
N ASN A 7 2.91 6.36 -4.51
CA ASN A 7 2.99 5.62 -5.76
C ASN A 7 3.07 6.55 -6.98
N THR A 8 2.22 7.57 -7.03
CA THR A 8 2.28 8.59 -8.09
C THR A 8 3.62 9.35 -8.07
N LEU A 9 4.09 9.76 -6.90
CA LEU A 9 5.35 10.49 -6.77
C LEU A 9 6.57 9.65 -7.21
N LEU A 10 6.60 8.36 -6.86
CA LEU A 10 7.70 7.48 -7.21
C LEU A 10 7.70 7.07 -8.70
N SER A 11 6.51 6.76 -9.23
CA SER A 11 6.38 6.16 -10.57
C SER A 11 6.09 7.16 -11.70
N GLY A 12 5.66 8.38 -11.36
CA GLY A 12 5.15 9.36 -12.32
C GLY A 12 3.80 8.98 -12.93
N GLN A 13 3.15 7.90 -12.45
CA GLN A 13 1.87 7.43 -12.96
C GLN A 13 0.86 7.25 -11.83
N THR A 14 -0.39 7.63 -12.10
CA THR A 14 -1.49 7.40 -11.18
C THR A 14 -1.95 5.96 -11.29
N SER A 15 -1.84 5.21 -10.18
CA SER A 15 -2.29 3.83 -10.09
C SER A 15 -2.76 3.50 -8.68
N ASP A 16 -3.81 2.69 -8.62
CA ASP A 16 -4.41 2.15 -7.41
C ASP A 16 -3.89 0.75 -7.04
N VAL A 17 -3.01 0.22 -7.88
CA VAL A 17 -2.41 -1.09 -7.69
C VAL A 17 -1.07 -0.94 -6.97
N LEU A 18 -0.90 -1.68 -5.88
CA LEU A 18 0.38 -1.76 -5.19
C LEU A 18 1.41 -2.47 -6.10
N PRO A 19 2.61 -1.90 -6.33
CA PRO A 19 3.66 -2.60 -7.05
C PRO A 19 4.12 -3.85 -6.29
N THR A 20 4.38 -4.95 -7.01
CA THR A 20 4.98 -6.17 -6.44
C THR A 20 6.50 -6.17 -6.47
N ASP A 21 7.11 -5.25 -7.24
CA ASP A 21 8.56 -5.11 -7.30
C ASP A 21 9.14 -4.61 -5.96
N ARG A 22 10.10 -5.37 -5.42
CA ARG A 22 10.71 -5.12 -4.10
C ARG A 22 11.40 -3.76 -4.01
N ARG A 23 12.06 -3.31 -5.09
CA ARG A 23 12.79 -2.03 -5.10
C ARG A 23 11.80 -0.86 -5.10
N LYS A 24 10.72 -0.97 -5.86
CA LYS A 24 9.62 0.01 -5.82
C LYS A 24 8.98 0.07 -4.44
N LEU A 25 8.72 -1.09 -3.81
CA LEU A 25 8.19 -1.14 -2.44
C LEU A 25 9.13 -0.48 -1.41
N ASP A 26 10.45 -0.67 -1.51
CA ASP A 26 11.42 0.04 -0.63
C ASP A 26 11.43 1.55 -0.90
N GLY A 27 11.30 1.97 -2.16
CA GLY A 27 11.14 3.38 -2.53
C GLY A 27 9.88 3.99 -1.92
N LEU A 28 8.75 3.29 -1.96
CA LEU A 28 7.51 3.70 -1.30
C LEU A 28 7.67 3.78 0.22
N ALA A 29 8.34 2.79 0.82
CA ALA A 29 8.63 2.77 2.25
C ALA A 29 9.36 4.03 2.68
N ARG A 30 10.39 4.45 1.92
CA ARG A 30 11.15 5.68 2.20
C ARG A 30 10.29 6.94 2.10
N LEU A 31 9.46 7.06 1.06
CA LEU A 31 8.54 8.20 0.90
C LEU A 31 7.48 8.27 2.00
N LEU A 32 7.15 7.13 2.60
CA LEU A 32 6.20 7.02 3.71
C LEU A 32 6.88 7.02 5.09
N GLU A 33 8.16 7.40 5.15
CA GLU A 33 8.93 7.53 6.39
C GLU A 33 9.12 6.22 7.18
N TYR A 34 9.04 5.07 6.50
CA TYR A 34 9.41 3.79 7.09
C TYR A 34 10.93 3.66 7.20
N PRO A 35 11.44 2.87 8.15
CA PRO A 35 12.86 2.54 8.21
C PRO A 35 13.37 1.89 6.91
N PRO A 36 14.67 1.97 6.61
CA PRO A 36 15.26 1.25 5.48
C PRO A 36 14.91 -0.24 5.49
N HIS A 37 14.74 -0.83 4.30
CA HIS A 37 14.42 -2.26 4.13
C HIS A 37 13.03 -2.67 4.63
N SER A 38 12.08 -1.73 4.71
CA SER A 38 10.71 -1.97 5.17
C SER A 38 9.72 -2.38 4.07
N ALA A 39 10.19 -2.83 2.91
CA ALA A 39 9.32 -3.21 1.78
C ALA A 39 8.22 -4.21 2.17
N SER A 40 8.57 -5.28 2.90
CA SER A 40 7.60 -6.28 3.36
C SER A 40 6.60 -5.71 4.36
N ARG A 41 7.05 -4.80 5.23
CA ARG A 41 6.19 -4.16 6.22
C ARG A 41 5.14 -3.27 5.56
N VAL A 42 5.53 -2.48 4.56
CA VAL A 42 4.61 -1.64 3.78
C VAL A 42 3.54 -2.48 3.08
N GLU A 43 3.95 -3.59 2.47
CA GLU A 43 3.05 -4.53 1.82
C GLU A 43 2.06 -5.15 2.83
N GLU A 44 2.56 -5.63 3.97
CA GLU A 44 1.72 -6.22 5.01
C GLU A 44 0.73 -5.22 5.61
N ASP A 45 1.18 -3.99 5.88
CA ASP A 45 0.32 -2.91 6.38
C ASP A 45 -0.79 -2.59 5.37
N TYR A 46 -0.45 -2.49 4.09
CA TYR A 46 -1.43 -2.27 3.02
C TYR A 46 -2.45 -3.40 2.94
N LEU A 47 -1.97 -4.65 2.80
CA LEU A 47 -2.84 -5.82 2.68
C LEU A 47 -3.68 -6.04 3.94
N GLY A 48 -3.13 -5.74 5.11
CA GLY A 48 -3.84 -5.78 6.38
C GLY A 48 -5.00 -4.79 6.44
N VAL A 49 -4.76 -3.54 6.03
CA VAL A 49 -5.80 -2.50 5.95
C VAL A 49 -6.89 -2.89 4.95
N THR A 50 -6.53 -3.33 3.74
CA THR A 50 -7.52 -3.70 2.71
C THR A 50 -8.33 -4.93 3.09
N ARG A 51 -7.74 -5.94 3.73
CA ARG A 51 -8.48 -7.09 4.29
C ARG A 51 -9.46 -6.68 5.39
N ARG A 52 -9.09 -5.73 6.26
CA ARG A 52 -10.02 -5.20 7.28
C ARG A 52 -11.16 -4.44 6.63
N ALA A 53 -10.87 -3.58 5.66
CA ALA A 53 -11.90 -2.85 4.91
C ALA A 53 -12.86 -3.81 4.18
N ARG A 54 -12.33 -4.86 3.53
CA ARG A 54 -13.11 -5.92 2.89
C ARG A 54 -14.07 -6.57 3.90
N ARG A 55 -13.59 -6.97 5.09
CA ARG A 55 -14.44 -7.59 6.12
C ARG A 55 -15.58 -6.68 6.58
N VAL A 56 -15.32 -5.39 6.77
CA VAL A 56 -16.37 -4.42 7.14
C VAL A 56 -17.39 -4.28 6.02
N PHE A 57 -16.92 -4.15 4.77
CA PHE A 57 -17.78 -4.06 3.60
C PHE A 57 -18.66 -5.32 3.46
N GLU A 58 -18.09 -6.51 3.52
CA GLU A 58 -18.87 -7.76 3.43
C GLU A 58 -19.97 -7.82 4.51
N LYS A 59 -19.63 -7.51 5.76
CA LYS A 59 -20.60 -7.52 6.87
C LYS A 59 -21.79 -6.57 6.62
N HIS A 60 -21.56 -5.41 6.00
CA HIS A 60 -22.61 -4.41 5.79
C HIS A 60 -23.42 -4.61 4.52
N PHE A 61 -22.86 -5.27 3.51
CA PHE A 61 -23.50 -5.37 2.19
C PHE A 61 -23.91 -6.79 1.81
N TYR A 62 -23.28 -7.84 2.37
CA TYR A 62 -23.48 -9.23 1.93
C TYR A 62 -23.71 -10.25 3.04
N GLY A 63 -23.33 -9.96 4.29
CA GLY A 63 -23.54 -10.84 5.45
C GLY A 63 -22.38 -11.78 5.70
#